data_AF-A0A8R2JUD7-F1
#
_entry.id   AF-A0A8R2JUD7-F1
#
_cell.length_a   1.000
_cell.length_b   1.000
_cell.length_c   1.000
_cell.angle_alpha   90.00
_cell.angle_beta   90.00
_cell.angle_gamma   90.00
#
_symmetry.space_group_name_H-M   'P 1'
#
loop_
_entity.id
_entity.type
_entity.pdbx_description
1 polymer ?
#
loop_
_entity_poly.entity_id
_entity_poly.type
_entity_poly.pdbx_seq_one_letter_code
_entity_poly.pdbx_strand_id
1 'polypeptide(L)'
;MTRPMYQDAAAAAAVSRRTMVLLLLLFTFSLSSFTLVTAECPDKCRCDEAYINCNFEELDRIPERIPPDTKVLRLSGNLISNLKNGAFASLSKIHKLFLSGNEIDNIDTGCFNNLTSLENLNLDHNKIHNLDFLQSKGLARLNILTLDYNEISNLKNGVFENLSKLQSLSLVKNKIENIESGVFNNLTRLESLSLEQNQIHKLDLEMFKGLIKLDTLDLSHNLIRSIPPGIFDSLTSLSLLTLNDNEINNLKNGAFANLSKLWRLFLSGNKIEDIESGVFNNLTSLKYLFLGSNKIHKLDLEMFKGLIKLDTLNLSHNMIRNIPPGIFDSSVSLSRLILDHNPLTCDCNILLFVNALKKNYPKLDVFGDHDPLCYLPVEMSEKSLKKLTENDFHCTPPDVIVVPEKKTVLVGEELQLSCKAVGDPEPLITWAKDDIYLELGQRVQVFQNNTLIISKVERTDGGQYKCVASNYLGRKSFDAMVNINGLAENG
;
A
#
# COMPACT_ATOMS: atom_id res chain seq x y z
N MET A 1 -92.04 -52.47 -24.17
CA MET A 1 -93.31 -52.09 -23.54
C MET A 1 -93.01 -51.19 -22.36
N THR A 2 -93.68 -50.04 -22.32
CA THR A 2 -93.98 -49.20 -21.15
C THR A 2 -92.82 -48.75 -20.23
N ARG A 3 -92.36 -47.53 -20.51
CA ARG A 3 -92.31 -46.39 -19.55
C ARG A 3 -93.63 -46.29 -18.72
N PRO A 4 -93.76 -45.42 -17.70
CA PRO A 4 -92.80 -44.87 -16.72
C PRO A 4 -93.51 -44.61 -15.34
N MET A 5 -93.09 -43.55 -14.62
CA MET A 5 -93.89 -42.70 -13.72
C MET A 5 -94.05 -43.20 -12.27
N TYR A 6 -93.96 -42.40 -11.19
CA TYR A 6 -94.20 -40.98 -10.93
C TYR A 6 -93.21 -40.54 -9.80
N GLN A 7 -92.41 -39.48 -9.97
CA GLN A 7 -92.66 -38.07 -9.56
C GLN A 7 -92.40 -37.75 -8.08
N ASP A 8 -91.66 -36.65 -7.93
CA ASP A 8 -91.87 -35.54 -7.00
C ASP A 8 -91.81 -35.81 -5.49
N ALA A 9 -91.32 -34.90 -4.65
CA ALA A 9 -90.52 -33.71 -4.78
C ALA A 9 -90.20 -33.29 -3.34
N ALA A 10 -89.12 -32.54 -3.21
CA ALA A 10 -88.92 -31.47 -2.24
C ALA A 10 -88.64 -31.80 -0.75
N ALA A 11 -87.69 -30.98 -0.29
CA ALA A 11 -87.58 -30.37 1.03
C ALA A 11 -86.60 -31.00 2.04
N ALA A 12 -85.36 -30.53 1.91
CA ALA A 12 -84.69 -29.65 2.87
C ALA A 12 -84.51 -30.09 4.35
N ALA A 13 -83.28 -29.81 4.77
CA ALA A 13 -82.84 -29.45 6.12
C ALA A 13 -82.39 -30.58 7.07
N ALA A 14 -81.06 -30.58 7.23
CA ALA A 14 -80.39 -30.48 8.52
C ALA A 14 -80.07 -31.77 9.33
N VAL A 15 -78.76 -32.03 9.38
CA VAL A 15 -77.97 -32.12 10.62
C VAL A 15 -78.19 -33.39 11.49
N SER A 16 -77.16 -34.25 11.45
CA SER A 16 -76.41 -34.74 12.63
C SER A 16 -76.65 -36.17 13.14
N ARG A 17 -75.50 -36.85 13.24
CA ARG A 17 -75.01 -37.77 14.29
C ARG A 17 -75.19 -39.29 14.14
N ARG A 18 -74.01 -39.94 14.29
CA ARG A 18 -73.71 -41.24 14.94
C ARG A 18 -73.79 -42.49 14.05
N THR A 19 -72.64 -43.02 13.60
CA THR A 19 -71.84 -44.11 14.22
C THR A 19 -72.54 -45.49 14.27
N MET A 20 -72.12 -46.42 13.41
CA MET A 20 -72.00 -47.88 13.64
C MET A 20 -71.29 -48.48 12.41
N VAL A 21 -69.98 -48.78 12.46
CA VAL A 21 -69.35 -50.05 12.91
C VAL A 21 -69.48 -51.17 11.88
N LEU A 22 -68.33 -51.46 11.23
CA LEU A 22 -67.69 -52.75 10.88
C LEU A 22 -68.60 -53.89 10.34
N LEU A 23 -68.30 -54.62 9.25
CA LEU A 23 -67.05 -55.29 8.84
C LEU A 23 -67.23 -55.85 7.41
N LEU A 24 -66.20 -55.78 6.56
CA LEU A 24 -65.64 -56.91 5.80
C LEU A 24 -64.43 -56.43 4.97
N LEU A 25 -63.27 -57.00 5.31
CA LEU A 25 -61.97 -56.81 4.68
C LEU A 25 -61.96 -57.35 3.23
N LEU A 26 -61.13 -56.75 2.36
CA LEU A 26 -60.01 -57.42 1.66
C LEU A 26 -59.31 -56.43 0.68
N PHE A 27 -58.00 -56.24 0.89
CA PHE A 27 -56.95 -55.69 0.00
C PHE A 27 -57.19 -54.29 -0.64
N THR A 28 -56.44 -53.25 -0.26
CA THR A 28 -55.14 -52.96 -0.91
C THR A 28 -54.39 -51.77 -0.24
N PHE A 29 -53.05 -51.88 -0.24
CA PHE A 29 -52.01 -50.85 -0.10
C PHE A 29 -51.90 -50.00 1.19
N SER A 30 -50.87 -50.34 1.98
CA SER A 30 -50.22 -49.47 2.95
C SER A 30 -49.53 -48.30 2.25
N LEU A 31 -50.08 -47.10 2.36
CA LEU A 31 -49.31 -45.87 2.34
C LEU A 31 -48.99 -45.53 3.79
N SER A 32 -47.81 -45.98 4.24
CA SER A 32 -47.12 -45.28 5.32
C SER A 32 -47.02 -43.82 4.87
N SER A 33 -47.68 -42.94 5.61
CA SER A 33 -47.59 -41.50 5.51
C SER A 33 -46.11 -41.11 5.54
N PHE A 34 -45.51 -40.84 4.37
CA PHE A 34 -44.37 -39.94 4.30
C PHE A 34 -44.89 -38.56 4.69
N THR A 35 -44.86 -38.27 5.98
CA THR A 35 -44.91 -36.88 6.44
C THR A 35 -43.69 -36.20 5.86
N LEU A 36 -43.88 -35.36 4.84
CA LEU A 36 -42.93 -34.32 4.51
C LEU A 36 -42.73 -33.51 5.80
N VAL A 37 -41.63 -33.74 6.51
CA VAL A 37 -41.24 -32.85 7.60
C VAL A 37 -40.81 -31.56 6.92
N THR A 38 -41.72 -30.61 6.82
CA THR A 38 -41.38 -29.22 6.49
C THR A 38 -40.37 -28.80 7.55
N ALA A 39 -39.13 -28.46 7.15
CA ALA A 39 -38.16 -27.94 8.09
C ALA A 39 -38.72 -26.65 8.69
N GLU A 40 -39.15 -26.71 9.93
CA GLU A 40 -39.67 -25.55 10.66
C GLU A 40 -38.51 -24.61 10.98
N CYS A 41 -38.80 -23.30 10.96
CA CYS A 41 -37.82 -22.29 11.34
C CYS A 41 -37.29 -22.59 12.76
N PRO A 42 -35.97 -22.57 13.00
CA PRO A 42 -35.45 -22.84 14.34
C PRO A 42 -35.99 -21.85 15.37
N ASP A 43 -36.16 -22.32 16.62
CA ASP A 43 -36.62 -21.48 17.71
C ASP A 43 -35.70 -20.25 17.88
N LYS A 44 -36.30 -19.10 18.20
CA LYS A 44 -35.67 -17.76 18.27
C LYS A 44 -35.21 -17.17 16.94
N CYS A 45 -35.11 -17.95 15.86
CA CYS A 45 -34.72 -17.44 14.56
C CYS A 45 -35.90 -16.84 13.79
N ARG A 46 -35.57 -15.96 12.83
CA ARG A 46 -36.49 -15.49 11.80
C ARG A 46 -36.11 -16.09 10.46
N CYS A 47 -37.07 -16.71 9.79
CA CYS A 47 -36.86 -17.37 8.50
C CYS A 47 -37.71 -16.70 7.41
N ASP A 48 -37.08 -16.40 6.30
CA ASP A 48 -37.71 -15.86 5.09
C ASP A 48 -37.15 -16.62 3.88
N GLU A 49 -37.91 -17.58 3.37
CA GLU A 49 -37.48 -18.53 2.34
C GLU A 49 -36.11 -19.17 2.68
N ALA A 50 -35.09 -18.88 1.88
CA ALA A 50 -33.73 -19.40 2.03
C ALA A 50 -32.81 -18.49 2.88
N TYR A 51 -33.36 -17.48 3.54
CA TYR A 51 -32.65 -16.56 4.42
C TYR A 51 -33.06 -16.81 5.89
N ILE A 52 -32.08 -17.20 6.70
CA ILE A 52 -32.28 -17.53 8.12
C ILE A 52 -31.45 -16.58 8.97
N ASN A 53 -32.10 -15.86 9.87
CA ASN A 53 -31.47 -14.89 10.75
C ASN A 53 -31.72 -15.23 12.21
N CYS A 54 -30.65 -15.51 12.93
CA CYS A 54 -30.62 -15.86 14.34
C CYS A 54 -29.61 -14.97 15.09
N ASN A 55 -29.38 -13.75 14.62
CA ASN A 55 -28.41 -12.85 15.26
C ASN A 55 -28.92 -12.36 16.62
N PHE A 56 -28.02 -12.24 17.60
CA PHE A 56 -28.32 -11.67 18.92
C PHE A 56 -29.44 -12.41 19.69
N GLU A 57 -29.54 -13.73 19.51
CA GLU A 57 -30.57 -14.58 20.13
C GLU A 57 -30.03 -15.36 21.36
N GLU A 58 -28.83 -15.00 21.81
CA GLU A 58 -28.11 -15.63 22.94
C GLU A 58 -27.92 -17.15 22.74
N LEU A 59 -27.67 -17.56 21.50
CA LEU A 59 -27.45 -18.96 21.15
C LEU A 59 -26.07 -19.43 21.61
N ASP A 60 -25.99 -20.55 22.32
CA ASP A 60 -24.73 -21.18 22.75
C ASP A 60 -24.24 -22.27 21.78
N ARG A 61 -25.06 -22.62 20.79
CA ARG A 61 -24.79 -23.64 19.75
C ARG A 61 -25.56 -23.33 18.47
N ILE A 62 -25.17 -24.02 17.39
CA ILE A 62 -25.91 -23.97 16.12
C ILE A 62 -27.34 -24.51 16.34
N PRO A 63 -28.39 -23.77 15.96
CA PRO A 63 -29.76 -24.23 16.09
C PRO A 63 -30.02 -25.54 15.35
N GLU A 64 -30.80 -26.43 15.96
CA GLU A 64 -31.26 -27.65 15.29
C GLU A 64 -32.30 -27.30 14.21
N ARG A 65 -32.45 -28.16 13.21
CA ARG A 65 -33.50 -28.10 12.16
C ARG A 65 -33.46 -26.89 11.21
N ILE A 66 -32.28 -26.32 10.95
CA ILE A 66 -32.12 -25.30 9.90
C ILE A 66 -32.57 -25.87 8.53
N PRO A 67 -33.45 -25.16 7.76
CA PRO A 67 -33.94 -25.62 6.47
C PRO A 67 -32.80 -25.97 5.48
N PRO A 68 -32.80 -27.16 4.84
CA PRO A 68 -31.71 -27.58 3.94
C PRO A 68 -31.54 -26.74 2.66
N ASP A 69 -32.55 -25.96 2.29
CA ASP A 69 -32.53 -25.02 1.16
C ASP A 69 -32.01 -23.62 1.51
N THR A 70 -31.61 -23.41 2.77
CA THR A 70 -30.96 -22.18 3.24
C THR A 70 -29.77 -21.79 2.36
N LYS A 71 -29.81 -20.56 1.87
CA LYS A 71 -28.73 -19.91 1.11
C LYS A 71 -27.93 -18.92 1.95
N VAL A 72 -28.57 -18.31 2.95
CA VAL A 72 -27.93 -17.35 3.86
C VAL A 72 -28.30 -17.69 5.29
N LEU A 73 -27.29 -17.91 6.13
CA LEU A 73 -27.46 -18.14 7.55
C LEU A 73 -26.69 -17.08 8.34
N ARG A 74 -27.39 -16.35 9.21
CA ARG A 74 -26.79 -15.36 10.12
C ARG A 74 -26.94 -15.82 11.55
N LEU A 75 -25.81 -15.98 12.23
CA LEU A 75 -25.64 -16.43 13.60
C LEU A 75 -24.74 -15.47 14.39
N SER A 76 -24.64 -14.22 13.96
CA SER A 76 -23.74 -13.23 14.53
C SER A 76 -24.22 -12.69 15.88
N GLY A 77 -23.29 -12.32 16.76
CA GLY A 77 -23.62 -11.72 18.06
C GLY A 77 -24.26 -12.72 19.04
N ASN A 78 -23.81 -13.97 19.02
CA ASN A 78 -24.29 -15.04 19.90
C ASN A 78 -23.17 -15.50 20.86
N LEU A 79 -23.39 -16.61 21.57
CA LEU A 79 -22.49 -17.18 22.58
C LEU A 79 -21.88 -18.52 22.12
N ILE A 80 -21.83 -18.76 20.80
CA ILE A 80 -21.35 -20.03 20.26
C ILE A 80 -19.84 -20.12 20.48
N SER A 81 -19.37 -21.16 21.17
CA SER A 81 -17.94 -21.36 21.44
C SER A 81 -17.28 -22.45 20.60
N ASN A 82 -18.05 -23.43 20.13
CA ASN A 82 -17.51 -24.62 19.49
C ASN A 82 -18.30 -24.99 18.23
N LEU A 83 -17.59 -25.18 17.12
CA LEU A 83 -18.18 -25.67 15.86
C LEU A 83 -17.79 -27.12 15.63
N LYS A 84 -18.71 -28.03 15.97
CA LYS A 84 -18.48 -29.48 15.89
C LYS A 84 -18.63 -30.02 14.46
N ASN A 85 -18.02 -31.18 14.22
CA ASN A 85 -18.20 -31.90 12.97
C ASN A 85 -19.69 -32.20 12.70
N GLY A 86 -20.14 -31.97 11.47
CA GLY A 86 -21.53 -32.18 11.06
C GLY A 86 -22.53 -31.09 11.48
N ALA A 87 -22.10 -30.03 12.18
CA ALA A 87 -22.98 -28.92 12.60
C ALA A 87 -23.75 -28.26 11.44
N PHE A 88 -23.19 -28.31 10.22
CA PHE A 88 -23.82 -27.77 9.01
C PHE A 88 -24.06 -28.85 7.93
N ALA A 89 -24.15 -30.13 8.32
CA ALA A 89 -24.15 -31.25 7.37
C ALA A 89 -25.28 -31.20 6.33
N SER A 90 -26.44 -30.63 6.68
CA SER A 90 -27.61 -30.51 5.80
C SER A 90 -27.55 -29.31 4.84
N LEU A 91 -26.61 -28.37 5.02
CA LEU A 91 -26.64 -27.04 4.39
C LEU A 91 -25.80 -26.96 3.10
N SER A 92 -25.87 -27.96 2.22
CA SER A 92 -25.07 -28.00 0.98
C SER A 92 -25.34 -26.85 -0.01
N LYS A 93 -26.48 -26.17 0.12
CA LYS A 93 -26.91 -25.04 -0.71
C LYS A 93 -26.57 -23.67 -0.13
N ILE A 94 -25.92 -23.60 1.03
CA ILE A 94 -25.56 -22.33 1.66
C ILE A 94 -24.51 -21.60 0.82
N HIS A 95 -24.72 -20.30 0.60
CA HIS A 95 -23.79 -19.42 -0.11
C HIS A 95 -23.10 -18.44 0.85
N LYS A 96 -23.79 -18.03 1.94
CA LYS A 96 -23.26 -17.08 2.92
C LYS A 96 -23.51 -17.54 4.35
N LEU A 97 -22.46 -17.61 5.15
CA LEU A 97 -22.50 -17.98 6.56
C LEU A 97 -21.84 -16.89 7.40
N PHE A 98 -22.60 -16.31 8.32
CA PHE A 98 -22.13 -15.24 9.19
C PHE A 98 -22.13 -15.71 10.65
N LEU A 99 -20.95 -15.78 11.24
CA LEU A 99 -20.67 -16.22 12.62
C LEU A 99 -19.90 -15.14 13.42
N SER A 100 -19.86 -13.92 12.90
CA SER A 100 -19.25 -12.74 13.54
C SER A 100 -19.69 -12.53 15.00
N GLY A 101 -18.78 -12.14 15.89
CA GLY A 101 -19.15 -11.72 17.26
C GLY A 101 -19.71 -12.87 18.10
N ASN A 102 -19.03 -14.01 18.08
CA ASN A 102 -19.32 -15.17 18.92
C ASN A 102 -18.12 -15.43 19.86
N GLU A 103 -18.11 -16.58 20.53
CA GLU A 103 -17.01 -17.02 21.39
C GLU A 103 -16.20 -18.17 20.77
N ILE A 104 -16.21 -18.31 19.44
CA ILE A 104 -15.65 -19.49 18.75
C ILE A 104 -14.15 -19.54 18.97
N ASP A 105 -13.67 -20.53 19.72
CA ASP A 105 -12.24 -20.80 19.91
C ASP A 105 -11.78 -22.08 19.19
N ASN A 106 -12.70 -23.01 18.97
CA ASN A 106 -12.44 -24.31 18.35
C ASN A 106 -13.43 -24.64 17.23
N ILE A 107 -12.87 -25.08 16.10
CA ILE A 107 -13.60 -25.50 14.90
C ILE A 107 -13.05 -26.85 14.47
N ASP A 108 -13.87 -27.89 14.52
CA ASP A 108 -13.49 -29.22 14.04
C ASP A 108 -13.17 -29.17 12.53
N THR A 109 -12.10 -29.84 12.10
CA THR A 109 -11.63 -29.82 10.70
C THR A 109 -12.69 -30.27 9.68
N GLY A 110 -13.62 -31.13 10.09
CA GLY A 110 -14.72 -31.62 9.25
C GLY A 110 -15.98 -30.74 9.24
N CYS A 111 -16.04 -29.67 10.05
CA CYS A 111 -17.25 -28.89 10.27
C CYS A 111 -17.88 -28.35 8.97
N PHE A 112 -17.04 -27.94 8.01
CA PHE A 112 -17.48 -27.32 6.77
C PHE A 112 -17.45 -28.25 5.54
N ASN A 113 -17.27 -29.57 5.72
CA ASN A 113 -17.06 -30.50 4.60
C ASN A 113 -18.18 -30.50 3.55
N ASN A 114 -19.43 -30.30 3.98
CA ASN A 114 -20.60 -30.36 3.10
C ASN A 114 -20.97 -29.01 2.47
N LEU A 115 -20.28 -27.92 2.80
CA LEU A 115 -20.64 -26.56 2.39
C LEU A 115 -20.17 -26.21 0.97
N THR A 116 -20.39 -27.12 0.02
CA THR A 116 -19.82 -27.07 -1.34
C THR A 116 -20.28 -25.89 -2.20
N SER A 117 -21.23 -25.09 -1.73
CA SER A 117 -21.74 -23.88 -2.42
C SER A 117 -21.34 -22.58 -1.71
N LEU A 118 -20.59 -22.66 -0.60
CA LEU A 118 -20.27 -21.50 0.22
C LEU A 118 -19.30 -20.57 -0.49
N GLU A 119 -19.69 -19.30 -0.60
CA GLU A 119 -18.94 -18.24 -1.26
C GLU A 119 -18.47 -17.18 -0.27
N ASN A 120 -19.19 -16.98 0.85
CA ASN A 120 -18.82 -16.00 1.86
C ASN A 120 -18.90 -16.63 3.26
N LEU A 121 -17.77 -16.61 3.96
CA LEU A 121 -17.65 -17.04 5.34
C LEU A 121 -17.12 -15.89 6.18
N ASN A 122 -17.94 -15.43 7.12
CA ASN A 122 -17.53 -14.43 8.11
C ASN A 122 -17.41 -15.09 9.49
N LEU A 123 -16.19 -15.07 10.03
CA LEU A 123 -15.80 -15.56 11.35
C LEU A 123 -15.10 -14.47 12.18
N ASP A 124 -15.34 -13.19 11.87
CA ASP A 124 -14.69 -12.08 12.57
C ASP A 124 -15.15 -11.96 14.05
N HIS A 125 -14.40 -11.26 14.88
CA HIS A 125 -14.73 -11.03 16.30
C HIS A 125 -15.04 -12.34 17.05
N ASN A 126 -14.08 -13.26 17.04
CA ASN A 126 -14.15 -14.56 17.73
C ASN A 126 -12.82 -14.81 18.50
N LYS A 127 -12.59 -16.04 18.96
CA LYS A 127 -11.39 -16.45 19.72
C LYS A 127 -10.56 -17.48 18.94
N ILE A 128 -10.66 -17.48 17.60
CA ILE A 128 -10.03 -18.48 16.74
C ILE A 128 -8.52 -18.28 16.75
N HIS A 129 -7.77 -19.36 17.01
CA HIS A 129 -6.31 -19.37 17.01
C HIS A 129 -5.71 -20.40 16.04
N ASN A 130 -6.50 -21.39 15.61
CA ASN A 130 -6.12 -22.44 14.67
C ASN A 130 -6.99 -22.37 13.39
N LEU A 131 -6.39 -22.58 12.22
CA LEU A 131 -7.00 -22.46 10.90
C LEU A 131 -7.10 -23.78 10.10
N ASP A 132 -6.82 -24.94 10.72
CA ASP A 132 -6.78 -26.25 10.04
C ASP A 132 -8.12 -26.60 9.38
N PHE A 133 -9.25 -26.04 9.86
CA PHE A 133 -10.56 -26.19 9.23
C PHE A 133 -10.65 -25.63 7.81
N LEU A 134 -9.75 -24.72 7.41
CA LEU A 134 -9.69 -24.16 6.05
C LEU A 134 -9.22 -25.17 5.00
N GLN A 135 -8.63 -26.29 5.44
CA GLN A 135 -8.30 -27.42 4.57
C GLN A 135 -9.54 -28.23 4.16
N SER A 136 -10.74 -27.88 4.64
CA SER A 136 -11.99 -28.51 4.20
C SER A 136 -12.21 -28.35 2.69
N LYS A 137 -12.48 -29.47 2.01
CA LYS A 137 -12.85 -29.46 0.57
C LYS A 137 -14.19 -28.78 0.30
N GLY A 138 -15.06 -28.66 1.31
CA GLY A 138 -16.32 -27.95 1.18
C GLY A 138 -16.12 -26.45 0.88
N LEU A 139 -14.98 -25.87 1.28
CA LEU A 139 -14.67 -24.45 1.11
C LEU A 139 -14.05 -24.12 -0.26
N ALA A 140 -14.01 -25.06 -1.21
CA ALA A 140 -13.34 -24.87 -2.51
C ALA A 140 -13.95 -23.77 -3.41
N ARG A 141 -15.19 -23.33 -3.12
CA ARG A 141 -15.86 -22.22 -3.83
C ARG A 141 -15.80 -20.89 -3.09
N LEU A 142 -15.16 -20.86 -1.93
CA LEU A 142 -15.11 -19.67 -1.10
C LEU A 142 -14.47 -18.51 -1.85
N ASN A 143 -15.15 -17.37 -1.82
CA ASN A 143 -14.75 -16.15 -2.50
C ASN A 143 -14.27 -15.10 -1.49
N ILE A 144 -15.00 -14.95 -0.38
CA ILE A 144 -14.71 -13.99 0.68
C ILE A 144 -14.56 -14.75 2.00
N LEU A 145 -13.44 -14.50 2.69
CA LEU A 145 -13.16 -15.00 4.03
C LEU A 145 -12.74 -13.84 4.94
N THR A 146 -13.51 -13.59 6.00
CA THR A 146 -13.15 -12.61 7.04
C THR A 146 -12.89 -13.33 8.37
N LEU A 147 -11.69 -13.10 8.92
CA LEU A 147 -11.18 -13.67 10.16
C LEU A 147 -10.62 -12.56 11.07
N ASP A 148 -11.11 -11.34 10.89
CA ASP A 148 -10.64 -10.17 11.64
C ASP A 148 -10.96 -10.31 13.14
N TYR A 149 -10.21 -9.63 14.01
CA TYR A 149 -10.47 -9.62 15.45
C TYR A 149 -10.54 -11.04 16.04
N ASN A 150 -9.51 -11.85 15.79
CA ASN A 150 -9.33 -13.20 16.33
C ASN A 150 -7.96 -13.31 17.04
N GLU A 151 -7.54 -14.53 17.39
CA GLU A 151 -6.31 -14.81 18.12
C GLU A 151 -5.28 -15.59 17.28
N ILE A 152 -5.34 -15.48 15.95
CA ILE A 152 -4.47 -16.20 15.03
C ILE A 152 -3.04 -15.65 15.16
N SER A 153 -2.07 -16.52 15.41
CA SER A 153 -0.66 -16.12 15.62
C SER A 153 0.31 -16.60 14.53
N ASN A 154 -0.05 -17.65 13.81
CA ASN A 154 0.82 -18.30 12.83
C ASN A 154 0.03 -18.68 11.57
N LEU A 155 0.60 -18.37 10.40
CA LEU A 155 0.08 -18.83 9.12
C LEU A 155 1.01 -19.90 8.55
N LYS A 156 0.57 -21.16 8.64
CA LYS A 156 1.34 -22.32 8.15
C LYS A 156 1.13 -22.53 6.66
N ASN A 157 2.17 -23.00 5.98
CA ASN A 157 2.08 -23.36 4.59
C ASN A 157 0.99 -24.44 4.35
N GLY A 158 0.23 -24.30 3.26
CA GLY A 158 -0.87 -25.22 2.91
C GLY A 158 -2.19 -24.99 3.65
N VAL A 159 -2.28 -24.07 4.62
CA VAL A 159 -3.54 -23.80 5.34
C VAL A 159 -4.66 -23.29 4.43
N PHE A 160 -4.29 -22.57 3.35
CA PHE A 160 -5.22 -22.05 2.35
C PHE A 160 -5.24 -22.86 1.04
N GLU A 161 -4.69 -24.09 1.04
CA GLU A 161 -4.48 -24.87 -0.19
C GLU A 161 -5.78 -25.10 -1.00
N ASN A 162 -6.93 -25.29 -0.34
CA ASN A 162 -8.18 -25.55 -1.06
C ASN A 162 -8.92 -24.28 -1.52
N LEU A 163 -8.45 -23.08 -1.18
CA LEU A 163 -9.17 -21.81 -1.39
C LEU A 163 -8.80 -21.12 -2.73
N SER A 164 -8.59 -21.89 -3.80
CA SER A 164 -8.16 -21.36 -5.11
C SER A 164 -9.12 -20.36 -5.80
N LYS A 165 -10.35 -20.22 -5.28
CA LYS A 165 -11.38 -19.27 -5.75
C LYS A 165 -11.45 -17.97 -4.97
N LEU A 166 -10.71 -17.86 -3.86
CA LEU A 166 -10.76 -16.74 -2.95
C LEU A 166 -10.31 -15.46 -3.66
N GLN A 167 -11.13 -14.41 -3.60
CA GLN A 167 -10.80 -13.06 -4.09
C GLN A 167 -10.50 -12.10 -2.94
N SER A 168 -11.05 -12.32 -1.74
CA SER A 168 -10.82 -11.46 -0.58
C SER A 168 -10.53 -12.27 0.68
N LEU A 169 -9.40 -11.94 1.32
CA LEU A 169 -8.97 -12.49 2.61
C LEU A 169 -8.65 -11.35 3.56
N SER A 170 -9.34 -11.31 4.70
CA SER A 170 -9.11 -10.34 5.76
C SER A 170 -8.73 -11.03 7.07
N LEU A 171 -7.59 -10.62 7.63
CA LEU A 171 -6.98 -11.13 8.87
C LEU A 171 -6.62 -9.98 9.82
N VAL A 172 -7.38 -8.88 9.76
CA VAL A 172 -7.12 -7.64 10.50
C VAL A 172 -7.18 -7.89 12.00
N LYS A 173 -6.29 -7.24 12.75
CA LYS A 173 -6.32 -7.26 14.22
C LYS A 173 -6.30 -8.68 14.80
N ASN A 174 -5.31 -9.45 14.39
CA ASN A 174 -4.97 -10.76 14.95
C ASN A 174 -3.66 -10.66 15.74
N LYS A 175 -3.00 -11.79 16.00
CA LYS A 175 -1.70 -11.88 16.68
C LYS A 175 -0.61 -12.40 15.72
N ILE A 176 -0.79 -12.25 14.41
CA ILE A 176 0.06 -12.91 13.40
C ILE A 176 1.48 -12.34 13.49
N GLU A 177 2.42 -13.19 13.86
CA GLU A 177 3.85 -12.86 13.89
C GLU A 177 4.60 -13.65 12.82
N ASN A 178 4.33 -14.95 12.72
CA ASN A 178 5.01 -15.86 11.81
C ASN A 178 4.12 -16.21 10.60
N ILE A 179 4.67 -15.98 9.41
CA ILE A 179 4.08 -16.33 8.14
C ILE A 179 5.08 -17.23 7.41
N GLU A 180 4.73 -18.50 7.22
CA GLU A 180 5.59 -19.44 6.51
C GLU A 180 5.64 -19.11 5.00
N SER A 181 6.81 -19.33 4.38
CA SER A 181 7.03 -19.06 2.95
C SER A 181 6.01 -19.79 2.07
N GLY A 182 5.43 -19.06 1.13
CA GLY A 182 4.50 -19.60 0.15
C GLY A 182 3.08 -19.90 0.65
N VAL A 183 2.72 -19.47 1.88
CA VAL A 183 1.39 -19.72 2.45
C VAL A 183 0.22 -19.24 1.57
N PHE A 184 0.44 -18.21 0.75
CA PHE A 184 -0.58 -17.64 -0.15
C PHE A 184 -0.46 -18.14 -1.60
N ASN A 185 0.49 -19.02 -1.94
CA ASN A 185 0.83 -19.38 -3.33
C ASN A 185 -0.36 -19.88 -4.17
N ASN A 186 -1.33 -20.57 -3.56
CA ASN A 186 -2.48 -21.11 -4.29
C ASN A 186 -3.63 -20.10 -4.47
N LEU A 187 -3.56 -18.93 -3.83
CA LEU A 187 -4.58 -17.88 -3.89
C LEU A 187 -4.41 -17.02 -5.16
N THR A 188 -4.29 -17.67 -6.32
CA THR A 188 -3.99 -17.04 -7.62
C THR A 188 -5.09 -16.10 -8.14
N ARG A 189 -6.27 -16.13 -7.51
CA ARG A 189 -7.41 -15.24 -7.79
C ARG A 189 -7.59 -14.13 -6.76
N LEU A 190 -6.73 -14.06 -5.75
CA LEU A 190 -6.85 -13.07 -4.68
C LEU A 190 -6.68 -11.67 -5.25
N GLU A 191 -7.64 -10.80 -4.95
CA GLU A 191 -7.70 -9.40 -5.37
C GLU A 191 -7.44 -8.48 -4.17
N SER A 192 -7.83 -8.90 -2.97
CA SER A 192 -7.63 -8.13 -1.73
C SER A 192 -7.10 -9.02 -0.59
N LEU A 193 -6.01 -8.58 0.02
CA LEU A 193 -5.41 -9.18 1.20
C LEU A 193 -5.17 -8.10 2.26
N SER A 194 -5.76 -8.26 3.44
CA SER A 194 -5.46 -7.42 4.59
C SER A 194 -4.86 -8.22 5.75
N LEU A 195 -3.69 -7.78 6.19
CA LEU A 195 -2.93 -8.24 7.37
C LEU A 195 -2.71 -7.08 8.35
N GLU A 196 -3.52 -6.03 8.27
CA GLU A 196 -3.46 -4.84 9.14
C GLU A 196 -3.53 -5.22 10.63
N GLN A 197 -2.86 -4.45 11.49
CA GLN A 197 -2.93 -4.59 12.96
C GLN A 197 -2.51 -5.99 13.43
N ASN A 198 -1.36 -6.48 12.95
CA ASN A 198 -0.75 -7.73 13.40
C ASN A 198 0.64 -7.47 14.03
N GLN A 199 1.45 -8.52 14.20
CA GLN A 199 2.77 -8.46 14.84
C GLN A 199 3.89 -8.83 13.84
N ILE A 200 3.64 -8.64 12.54
CA ILE A 200 4.56 -9.01 11.48
C ILE A 200 5.76 -8.07 11.51
N HIS A 201 6.96 -8.60 11.73
CA HIS A 201 8.19 -7.81 11.80
C HIS A 201 9.18 -8.11 10.66
N LYS A 202 9.01 -9.25 9.97
CA LYS A 202 9.87 -9.71 8.88
C LYS A 202 9.06 -10.08 7.66
N LEU A 203 9.52 -9.65 6.49
CA LEU A 203 9.00 -10.06 5.19
C LEU A 203 9.96 -11.05 4.54
N ASP A 204 9.43 -12.17 4.07
CA ASP A 204 10.14 -13.22 3.34
C ASP A 204 9.87 -13.09 1.84
N LEU A 205 10.88 -13.23 0.98
CA LEU A 205 10.77 -12.96 -0.46
C LEU A 205 9.70 -13.79 -1.18
N GLU A 206 9.35 -14.96 -0.65
CA GLU A 206 8.37 -15.86 -1.25
C GLU A 206 6.96 -15.68 -0.66
N MET A 207 6.77 -14.74 0.27
CA MET A 207 5.52 -14.52 1.00
C MET A 207 4.34 -14.23 0.06
N PHE A 208 4.51 -13.30 -0.88
CA PHE A 208 3.44 -12.85 -1.78
C PHE A 208 3.54 -13.41 -3.21
N LYS A 209 4.36 -14.44 -3.39
CA LYS A 209 4.62 -15.02 -4.70
C LYS A 209 3.33 -15.61 -5.29
N GLY A 210 3.14 -15.40 -6.60
CA GLY A 210 1.99 -15.95 -7.33
C GLY A 210 0.68 -15.18 -7.19
N LEU A 211 0.61 -14.15 -6.33
CA LEU A 211 -0.57 -13.28 -6.16
C LEU A 211 -0.72 -12.25 -7.30
N ILE A 212 -0.70 -12.71 -8.55
CA ILE A 212 -0.65 -11.87 -9.75
C ILE A 212 -1.93 -11.04 -10.00
N LYS A 213 -3.04 -11.39 -9.33
CA LYS A 213 -4.33 -10.70 -9.40
C LYS A 213 -4.53 -9.69 -8.26
N LEU A 214 -3.62 -9.65 -7.29
CA LEU A 214 -3.77 -8.81 -6.11
C LEU A 214 -3.80 -7.34 -6.55
N ASP A 215 -4.87 -6.66 -6.18
CA ASP A 215 -5.12 -5.24 -6.44
C ASP A 215 -4.84 -4.41 -5.18
N THR A 216 -5.24 -4.91 -4.02
CA THR A 216 -5.05 -4.26 -2.72
C THR A 216 -4.30 -5.15 -1.75
N LEU A 217 -3.22 -4.62 -1.17
CA LEU A 217 -2.46 -5.25 -0.10
C LEU A 217 -2.33 -4.28 1.08
N ASP A 218 -2.82 -4.71 2.25
CA ASP A 218 -2.70 -3.97 3.49
C ASP A 218 -1.79 -4.66 4.51
N LEU A 219 -0.69 -3.99 4.84
CA LEU A 219 0.32 -4.39 5.83
C LEU A 219 0.48 -3.30 6.92
N SER A 220 -0.46 -2.38 7.03
CA SER A 220 -0.39 -1.28 7.99
C SER A 220 -0.47 -1.75 9.46
N HIS A 221 -0.03 -0.91 10.40
CA HIS A 221 -0.07 -1.20 11.83
C HIS A 221 0.59 -2.54 12.20
N ASN A 222 1.79 -2.78 11.70
CA ASN A 222 2.61 -3.96 11.99
C ASN A 222 3.97 -3.50 12.55
N LEU A 223 4.94 -4.40 12.61
CA LEU A 223 6.28 -4.14 13.15
C LEU A 223 7.38 -4.25 12.09
N ILE A 224 7.04 -4.07 10.81
CA ILE A 224 7.95 -4.28 9.67
C ILE A 224 9.07 -3.25 9.72
N ARG A 225 10.34 -3.70 9.70
CA ARG A 225 11.52 -2.81 9.80
C ARG A 225 12.16 -2.45 8.47
N SER A 226 11.95 -3.26 7.44
CA SER A 226 12.55 -3.07 6.12
C SER A 226 11.74 -3.79 5.05
N ILE A 227 11.77 -3.26 3.83
CA ILE A 227 11.18 -3.86 2.64
C ILE A 227 12.31 -4.50 1.83
N PRO A 228 12.41 -5.84 1.75
CA PRO A 228 13.41 -6.49 0.92
C PRO A 228 13.16 -6.18 -0.57
N PRO A 229 14.20 -5.84 -1.37
CA PRO A 229 14.03 -5.69 -2.82
C PRO A 229 13.42 -6.95 -3.45
N GLY A 230 12.43 -6.77 -4.32
CA GLY A 230 11.76 -7.85 -5.04
C GLY A 230 10.63 -8.58 -4.30
N ILE A 231 10.37 -8.26 -3.02
CA ILE A 231 9.26 -8.86 -2.24
C ILE A 231 7.88 -8.74 -2.92
N PHE A 232 7.69 -7.70 -3.74
CA PHE A 232 6.44 -7.41 -4.42
C PHE A 232 6.47 -7.70 -5.94
N ASP A 233 7.52 -8.33 -6.47
CA ASP A 233 7.73 -8.46 -7.92
C ASP A 233 6.60 -9.18 -8.66
N SER A 234 5.93 -10.14 -8.03
CA SER A 234 4.79 -10.84 -8.64
C SER A 234 3.50 -10.03 -8.65
N LEU A 235 3.41 -8.95 -7.87
CA LEU A 235 2.18 -8.17 -7.66
C LEU A 235 1.92 -7.17 -8.80
N THR A 236 2.01 -7.64 -10.03
CA THR A 236 1.94 -6.84 -11.27
C THR A 236 0.56 -6.19 -11.52
N SER A 237 -0.46 -6.55 -10.75
CA SER A 237 -1.80 -5.93 -10.79
C SER A 237 -2.05 -4.93 -9.67
N LEU A 238 -1.13 -4.80 -8.70
CA LEU A 238 -1.35 -4.05 -7.47
C LEU A 238 -1.58 -2.57 -7.77
N SER A 239 -2.68 -2.03 -7.25
CA SER A 239 -3.05 -0.63 -7.38
C SER A 239 -2.98 0.12 -6.04
N LEU A 240 -3.13 -0.59 -4.92
CA LEU A 240 -3.06 -0.04 -3.57
C LEU A 240 -2.12 -0.87 -2.69
N LEU A 241 -1.11 -0.21 -2.12
CA LEU A 241 -0.22 -0.76 -1.11
C LEU A 241 -0.20 0.15 0.12
N THR A 242 -0.60 -0.38 1.27
CA THR A 242 -0.55 0.32 2.56
C THR A 242 0.46 -0.33 3.50
N LEU A 243 1.39 0.49 3.97
CA LEU A 243 2.49 0.13 4.88
C LEU A 243 2.58 1.16 6.03
N ASN A 244 1.50 1.90 6.30
CA ASN A 244 1.46 2.89 7.36
C ASN A 244 1.78 2.27 8.72
N ASP A 245 2.28 3.09 9.65
CA ASP A 245 2.39 2.73 11.06
C ASP A 245 3.15 1.42 11.28
N ASN A 246 4.31 1.32 10.65
CA ASN A 246 5.28 0.23 10.79
C ASN A 246 6.61 0.79 11.37
N GLU A 247 7.67 -0.03 11.38
CA GLU A 247 8.99 0.38 11.86
C GLU A 247 10.02 0.60 10.73
N ILE A 248 9.57 0.84 9.50
CA ILE A 248 10.44 0.91 8.32
C ILE A 248 11.37 2.11 8.46
N ASN A 249 12.69 1.91 8.39
CA ASN A 249 13.67 2.99 8.59
C ASN A 249 14.45 3.40 7.33
N ASN A 250 14.44 2.58 6.29
CA ASN A 250 15.08 2.88 5.01
C ASN A 250 14.26 2.33 3.84
N LEU A 251 14.38 2.98 2.68
CA LEU A 251 13.85 2.52 1.40
C LEU A 251 15.00 2.31 0.42
N LYS A 252 15.23 1.05 0.04
CA LYS A 252 16.29 0.65 -0.90
C LYS A 252 15.79 0.58 -2.33
N ASN A 253 16.70 0.79 -3.28
CA ASN A 253 16.37 0.61 -4.69
C ASN A 253 15.90 -0.83 -4.96
N GLY A 254 14.85 -0.97 -5.76
CA GLY A 254 14.18 -2.25 -6.04
C GLY A 254 13.13 -2.69 -5.01
N ALA A 255 12.91 -1.95 -3.91
CA ALA A 255 11.85 -2.25 -2.95
C ALA A 255 10.44 -2.28 -3.57
N PHE A 256 10.19 -1.41 -4.56
CA PHE A 256 8.92 -1.32 -5.30
C PHE A 256 9.10 -1.59 -6.80
N ALA A 257 10.10 -2.41 -7.16
CA ALA A 257 10.29 -2.82 -8.54
C ALA A 257 9.01 -3.46 -9.11
N ASN A 258 8.80 -3.30 -10.42
CA ASN A 258 7.72 -3.92 -11.18
C ASN A 258 6.27 -3.54 -10.80
N LEU A 259 6.07 -2.64 -9.83
CA LEU A 259 4.75 -2.13 -9.43
C LEU A 259 4.25 -0.99 -10.34
N SER A 260 4.30 -1.17 -11.65
CA SER A 260 4.01 -0.11 -12.64
C SER A 260 2.53 0.33 -12.69
N LYS A 261 1.62 -0.48 -12.15
CA LYS A 261 0.18 -0.15 -12.00
C LYS A 261 -0.17 0.47 -10.65
N LEU A 262 0.79 0.54 -9.72
CA LEU A 262 0.53 1.06 -8.39
C LEU A 262 0.03 2.49 -8.49
N TRP A 263 -1.13 2.74 -7.90
CA TRP A 263 -1.84 4.00 -7.96
C TRP A 263 -1.73 4.78 -6.65
N ARG A 264 -1.74 4.05 -5.53
CA ARG A 264 -1.65 4.60 -4.17
C ARG A 264 -0.62 3.85 -3.34
N LEU A 265 0.32 4.58 -2.77
CA LEU A 265 1.33 4.07 -1.85
C LEU A 265 1.30 4.86 -0.55
N PHE A 266 1.04 4.17 0.55
CA PHE A 266 0.98 4.75 1.89
C PHE A 266 2.09 4.21 2.77
N LEU A 267 2.97 5.10 3.24
CA LEU A 267 4.16 4.83 4.05
C LEU A 267 4.23 5.74 5.28
N SER A 268 3.13 6.40 5.64
CA SER A 268 3.10 7.37 6.75
C SER A 268 3.28 6.67 8.10
N GLY A 269 3.76 7.39 9.12
CA GLY A 269 3.88 6.84 10.49
C GLY A 269 4.97 5.77 10.63
N ASN A 270 6.01 5.82 9.79
CA ASN A 270 7.16 4.92 9.86
C ASN A 270 8.37 5.62 10.50
N LYS A 271 9.56 5.03 10.38
CA LYS A 271 10.83 5.58 10.86
C LYS A 271 11.75 5.96 9.69
N ILE A 272 11.21 6.19 8.50
CA ILE A 272 11.99 6.33 7.25
C ILE A 272 12.86 7.59 7.36
N GLU A 273 14.17 7.40 7.28
CA GLU A 273 15.17 8.47 7.31
C GLU A 273 15.89 8.54 5.96
N ASP A 274 16.33 7.39 5.47
CA ASP A 274 17.09 7.24 4.23
C ASP A 274 16.23 6.68 3.09
N ILE A 275 16.25 7.36 1.95
CA ILE A 275 15.58 6.95 0.72
C ILE A 275 16.64 6.92 -0.40
N GLU A 276 16.97 5.74 -0.90
CA GLU A 276 17.93 5.59 -2.00
C GLU A 276 17.38 6.18 -3.30
N SER A 277 18.25 6.78 -4.12
CA SER A 277 17.89 7.35 -5.41
C SER A 277 17.25 6.30 -6.32
N GLY A 278 16.12 6.66 -6.94
CA GLY A 278 15.43 5.84 -7.91
C GLY A 278 14.49 4.76 -7.35
N VAL A 279 14.30 4.69 -6.02
CA VAL A 279 13.38 3.72 -5.40
C VAL A 279 11.94 3.79 -5.94
N PHE A 280 11.52 4.96 -6.44
CA PHE A 280 10.19 5.20 -6.99
C PHE A 280 10.14 5.23 -8.54
N ASN A 281 11.27 5.08 -9.24
CA ASN A 281 11.37 5.35 -10.69
C ASN A 281 10.38 4.56 -11.55
N ASN A 282 10.03 3.34 -11.14
CA ASN A 282 9.18 2.43 -11.91
C ASN A 282 7.68 2.64 -11.64
N LEU A 283 7.32 3.48 -10.66
CA LEU A 283 5.94 3.72 -10.22
C LEU A 283 5.25 4.75 -11.13
N THR A 284 5.29 4.53 -12.45
CA THR A 284 4.83 5.47 -13.48
C THR A 284 3.32 5.74 -13.49
N SER A 285 2.53 4.90 -12.81
CA SER A 285 1.08 5.11 -12.62
C SER A 285 0.72 5.74 -11.28
N LEU A 286 1.70 5.97 -10.40
CA LEU A 286 1.44 6.41 -9.03
C LEU A 286 0.88 7.82 -9.03
N LYS A 287 -0.25 7.98 -8.35
CA LYS A 287 -0.97 9.25 -8.23
C LYS A 287 -0.90 9.80 -6.80
N TYR A 288 -0.87 8.93 -5.81
CA TYR A 288 -0.84 9.33 -4.40
C TYR A 288 0.33 8.66 -3.68
N LEU A 289 1.21 9.48 -3.11
CA LEU A 289 2.34 9.03 -2.29
C LEU A 289 2.26 9.72 -0.93
N PHE A 290 2.12 8.93 0.13
CA PHE A 290 2.07 9.42 1.50
C PHE A 290 3.28 8.96 2.29
N LEU A 291 4.13 9.91 2.67
CA LEU A 291 5.37 9.74 3.43
C LEU A 291 5.36 10.59 4.73
N GLY A 292 4.18 11.05 5.16
CA GLY A 292 4.05 11.90 6.34
C GLY A 292 4.41 11.18 7.64
N SER A 293 4.75 11.92 8.71
CA SER A 293 5.09 11.33 10.02
C SER A 293 6.23 10.31 9.92
N ASN A 294 7.34 10.72 9.33
CA ASN A 294 8.57 9.93 9.18
C ASN A 294 9.78 10.72 9.72
N LYS A 295 11.01 10.34 9.37
CA LYS A 295 12.26 10.99 9.79
C LYS A 295 13.06 11.53 8.60
N ILE A 296 12.39 11.78 7.47
CA ILE A 296 13.06 12.23 6.24
C ILE A 296 13.63 13.62 6.49
N HIS A 297 14.93 13.78 6.32
CA HIS A 297 15.63 15.05 6.56
C HIS A 297 16.33 15.59 5.31
N LYS A 298 16.67 14.69 4.37
CA LYS A 298 17.35 15.02 3.12
C LYS A 298 16.45 14.71 1.93
N LEU A 299 16.37 15.66 1.02
CA LEU A 299 15.71 15.53 -0.27
C LEU A 299 16.75 15.68 -1.38
N ASP A 300 16.73 14.77 -2.34
CA ASP A 300 17.60 14.76 -3.52
C ASP A 300 16.77 15.05 -4.78
N LEU A 301 17.37 15.68 -5.80
CA LEU A 301 16.67 16.08 -7.03
C LEU A 301 16.09 14.89 -7.81
N GLU A 302 16.69 13.71 -7.67
CA GLU A 302 16.28 12.52 -8.41
C GLU A 302 15.31 11.64 -7.61
N MET A 303 14.96 12.02 -6.37
CA MET A 303 14.16 11.22 -5.45
C MET A 303 12.77 10.88 -6.02
N PHE A 304 12.08 11.84 -6.62
CA PHE A 304 10.74 11.68 -7.19
C PHE A 304 10.72 11.57 -8.71
N LYS A 305 11.90 11.33 -9.32
CA LYS A 305 11.99 11.13 -10.76
C LYS A 305 11.18 9.90 -11.18
N GLY A 306 10.57 9.97 -12.35
CA GLY A 306 9.71 8.90 -12.88
C GLY A 306 8.26 8.92 -12.39
N LEU A 307 7.94 9.69 -11.34
CA LEU A 307 6.56 9.85 -10.82
C LEU A 307 5.72 10.83 -11.67
N ILE A 308 5.64 10.59 -12.97
CA ILE A 308 5.05 11.51 -13.97
C ILE A 308 3.55 11.77 -13.80
N LYS A 309 2.82 10.88 -13.12
CA LYS A 309 1.37 11.02 -12.84
C LYS A 309 1.06 11.43 -11.40
N LEU A 310 2.08 11.75 -10.61
CA LEU A 310 1.90 12.12 -9.21
C LEU A 310 1.01 13.36 -9.10
N ASP A 311 -0.04 13.25 -8.29
CA ASP A 311 -1.06 14.27 -8.09
C ASP A 311 -1.01 14.77 -6.64
N THR A 312 -0.89 13.85 -5.69
CA THR A 312 -0.78 14.18 -4.26
C THR A 312 0.49 13.59 -3.67
N LEU A 313 1.30 14.45 -3.05
CA LEU A 313 2.45 14.08 -2.25
C LEU A 313 2.31 14.63 -0.82
N ASN A 314 2.38 13.73 0.16
CA ASN A 314 2.43 14.10 1.57
C ASN A 314 3.82 13.83 2.16
N LEU A 315 4.47 14.88 2.64
CA LEU A 315 5.75 14.90 3.34
C LEU A 315 5.64 15.59 4.72
N SER A 316 4.43 15.79 5.24
CA SER A 316 4.24 16.48 6.53
C SER A 316 4.85 15.72 7.70
N HIS A 317 5.09 16.41 8.82
CA HIS A 317 5.64 15.79 10.04
C HIS A 317 6.93 14.98 9.76
N ASN A 318 7.88 15.60 9.08
CA ASN A 318 9.21 15.05 8.82
C ASN A 318 10.28 16.00 9.39
N MET A 319 11.54 15.75 9.06
CA MET A 319 12.69 16.53 9.51
C MET A 319 13.32 17.34 8.37
N ILE A 320 12.55 17.66 7.32
CA ILE A 320 13.04 18.33 6.12
C ILE A 320 13.41 19.77 6.47
N ARG A 321 14.66 20.14 6.20
CA ARG A 321 15.16 21.51 6.36
C ARG A 321 15.20 22.25 5.04
N ASN A 322 15.79 21.62 4.01
CA ASN A 322 16.03 22.25 2.73
C ASN A 322 15.28 21.49 1.63
N ILE A 323 14.67 22.22 0.72
CA ILE A 323 13.97 21.66 -0.44
C ILE A 323 14.69 22.14 -1.70
N PRO A 324 15.34 21.24 -2.46
CA PRO A 324 15.99 21.61 -3.71
C PRO A 324 14.99 22.23 -4.70
N PRO A 325 15.32 23.40 -5.31
CA PRO A 325 14.54 23.92 -6.43
C PRO A 325 14.50 22.90 -7.56
N GLY A 326 13.31 22.62 -8.10
CA GLY A 326 13.13 21.69 -9.23
C GLY A 326 12.97 20.20 -8.86
N ILE A 327 12.96 19.84 -7.58
CA ILE A 327 12.73 18.44 -7.14
C ILE A 327 11.43 17.81 -7.68
N PHE A 328 10.47 18.63 -8.09
CA PHE A 328 9.19 18.16 -8.63
C PHE A 328 9.05 18.32 -10.14
N ASP A 329 10.09 18.73 -10.87
CA ASP A 329 10.00 19.07 -12.30
C ASP A 329 9.48 17.92 -13.19
N SER A 330 9.67 16.66 -12.78
CA SER A 330 9.10 15.50 -13.49
C SER A 330 7.61 15.26 -13.22
N SER A 331 7.08 15.76 -12.10
CA SER A 331 5.72 15.51 -11.61
C SER A 331 4.76 16.57 -12.16
N VAL A 332 4.56 16.57 -13.48
CA VAL A 332 3.78 17.61 -14.18
C VAL A 332 2.29 17.67 -13.78
N SER A 333 1.78 16.61 -13.13
CA SER A 333 0.37 16.50 -12.72
C SER A 333 0.12 16.89 -11.25
N LEU A 334 1.14 17.36 -10.53
CA LEU A 334 1.05 17.61 -9.09
C LEU A 334 0.00 18.70 -8.79
N SER A 335 -0.97 18.37 -7.95
CA SER A 335 -2.09 19.25 -7.57
C SER A 335 -2.16 19.50 -6.06
N ARG A 336 -1.62 18.58 -5.24
CA ARG A 336 -1.56 18.72 -3.78
C ARG A 336 -0.19 18.34 -3.25
N LEU A 337 0.44 19.26 -2.53
CA LEU A 337 1.69 19.04 -1.82
C LEU A 337 1.44 19.36 -0.34
N ILE A 338 1.79 18.45 0.55
CA ILE A 338 1.59 18.61 1.99
C ILE A 338 2.97 18.58 2.66
N LEU A 339 3.37 19.71 3.25
CA LEU A 339 4.74 19.95 3.76
C LEU A 339 4.77 20.50 5.19
N ASP A 340 3.61 20.69 5.82
CA ASP A 340 3.50 21.22 7.17
C ASP A 340 4.25 20.38 8.20
N HIS A 341 4.58 20.99 9.34
CA HIS A 341 5.33 20.35 10.41
C HIS A 341 6.69 19.78 9.96
N ASN A 342 7.43 20.57 9.17
CA ASN A 342 8.83 20.34 8.86
C ASN A 342 9.67 21.53 9.37
N PRO A 343 10.90 21.32 9.86
CA PRO A 343 11.80 22.38 10.31
C PRO A 343 12.46 23.13 9.13
N LEU A 344 11.64 23.71 8.24
CA LEU A 344 12.10 24.32 7.01
C LEU A 344 13.03 25.52 7.24
N THR A 345 14.14 25.56 6.52
CA THR A 345 15.03 26.72 6.45
C THR A 345 14.59 27.59 5.29
N CYS A 346 14.17 28.81 5.63
CA CYS A 346 13.77 29.82 4.69
C CYS A 346 14.95 30.72 4.36
N ASP A 347 15.68 30.31 3.32
CA ASP A 347 16.78 31.02 2.69
C ASP A 347 16.42 31.37 1.22
N CYS A 348 17.39 31.82 0.44
CA CYS A 348 17.16 32.10 -0.97
C CYS A 348 16.82 30.84 -1.80
N ASN A 349 17.16 29.63 -1.34
CA ASN A 349 16.77 28.39 -2.01
C ASN A 349 15.29 28.07 -1.80
N ILE A 350 14.73 28.29 -0.61
CA ILE A 350 13.27 28.10 -0.42
C ILE A 350 12.49 29.08 -1.29
N LEU A 351 12.99 30.32 -1.44
CA LEU A 351 12.34 31.33 -2.29
C LEU A 351 12.29 30.85 -3.74
N LEU A 352 13.40 30.32 -4.25
CA LEU A 352 13.46 29.70 -5.57
C LEU A 352 12.46 28.55 -5.72
N PHE A 353 12.41 27.66 -4.74
CA PHE A 353 11.47 26.56 -4.72
C PHE A 353 10.00 27.05 -4.76
N VAL A 354 9.64 28.00 -3.91
CA VAL A 354 8.29 28.60 -3.87
C VAL A 354 7.94 29.28 -5.19
N ASN A 355 8.87 30.02 -5.79
CA ASN A 355 8.66 30.69 -7.07
C ASN A 355 8.49 29.68 -8.22
N ALA A 356 9.31 28.62 -8.25
CA ALA A 356 9.17 27.53 -9.21
C ALA A 356 7.81 26.83 -9.06
N LEU A 357 7.37 26.57 -7.83
CA LEU A 357 6.05 25.99 -7.58
C LEU A 357 4.91 26.89 -8.07
N LYS A 358 4.92 28.18 -7.71
CA LYS A 358 3.90 29.15 -8.15
C LYS A 358 3.81 29.23 -9.68
N LYS A 359 4.97 29.17 -10.36
CA LYS A 359 5.08 29.23 -11.82
C LYS A 359 4.60 27.94 -12.50
N ASN A 360 5.07 26.78 -12.03
CA ASN A 360 4.84 25.50 -12.70
C ASN A 360 3.50 24.86 -12.29
N TYR A 361 2.97 25.19 -11.11
CA TYR A 361 1.76 24.60 -10.54
C TYR A 361 0.81 25.68 -9.97
N PRO A 362 0.20 26.53 -10.82
CA PRO A 362 -0.62 27.65 -10.36
C PRO A 362 -1.91 27.24 -9.63
N LYS A 363 -2.33 25.96 -9.76
CA LYS A 363 -3.48 25.38 -9.08
C LYS A 363 -3.10 24.57 -7.84
N LEU A 364 -1.81 24.47 -7.52
CA LEU A 364 -1.35 23.74 -6.35
C LEU A 364 -1.94 24.40 -5.12
N ASP A 365 -2.79 23.68 -4.39
CA ASP A 365 -3.07 24.07 -3.01
C ASP A 365 -1.80 23.76 -2.25
N VAL A 366 -0.96 24.79 -2.07
CA VAL A 366 0.46 24.58 -1.81
C VAL A 366 0.66 23.74 -0.55
N PHE A 367 -0.32 23.60 0.37
CA PHE A 367 -0.06 23.03 1.68
C PHE A 367 -1.15 22.18 2.34
N GLY A 368 -2.10 21.61 1.60
CA GLY A 368 -3.13 20.77 2.25
C GLY A 368 -3.89 21.50 3.37
N ASP A 369 -4.11 20.85 4.51
CA ASP A 369 -4.99 21.40 5.56
C ASP A 369 -4.31 22.51 6.41
N HIS A 370 -2.97 22.64 6.38
CA HIS A 370 -2.20 23.62 7.15
C HIS A 370 -1.01 24.18 6.37
N ASP A 371 -0.72 25.48 6.49
CA ASP A 371 0.49 26.07 5.88
C ASP A 371 1.77 25.59 6.59
N PRO A 372 2.83 25.14 5.90
CA PRO A 372 4.15 25.00 6.44
C PRO A 372 4.72 26.39 6.64
N LEU A 373 5.49 26.40 7.69
CA LEU A 373 6.03 27.59 8.25
C LEU A 373 7.55 27.45 8.18
N CYS A 374 8.20 28.58 7.99
CA CYS A 374 9.62 28.70 8.22
C CYS A 374 9.90 28.34 9.69
N TYR A 375 10.98 27.59 9.91
CA TYR A 375 11.53 27.31 11.23
C TYR A 375 12.85 28.03 11.44
N LEU A 376 13.69 28.06 10.40
CA LEU A 376 14.91 28.85 10.34
C LEU A 376 14.85 29.85 9.17
N PRO A 377 15.64 30.94 9.22
CA PRO A 377 16.28 31.44 10.43
C PRO A 377 15.21 31.93 11.44
N VAL A 378 15.59 32.15 12.71
CA VAL A 378 14.63 32.41 13.81
C VAL A 378 13.78 33.65 13.52
N GLU A 379 14.32 34.64 12.82
CA GLU A 379 13.64 35.87 12.39
C GLU A 379 12.49 35.61 11.41
N MET A 380 12.54 34.49 10.70
CA MET A 380 11.49 34.05 9.78
C MET A 380 10.57 33.01 10.41
N SER A 381 10.83 32.56 11.64
CA SER A 381 10.06 31.50 12.29
C SER A 381 8.54 31.78 12.25
N GLU A 382 7.76 30.74 12.01
CA GLU A 382 6.29 30.78 11.89
C GLU A 382 5.74 31.51 10.65
N LYS A 383 6.61 32.08 9.80
CA LYS A 383 6.18 32.70 8.55
C LYS A 383 5.73 31.63 7.55
N SER A 384 4.50 31.75 7.06
CA SER A 384 3.95 30.84 6.03
C SER A 384 4.72 30.97 4.72
N LEU A 385 5.10 29.82 4.13
CA LEU A 385 5.78 29.76 2.85
C LEU A 385 4.97 30.42 1.71
N LYS A 386 3.62 30.45 1.80
CA LYS A 386 2.76 31.12 0.79
C LYS A 386 3.02 32.62 0.72
N LYS A 387 3.38 33.21 1.86
CA LYS A 387 3.56 34.66 2.04
C LYS A 387 4.99 35.14 1.76
N LEU A 388 5.90 34.23 1.42
CA LEU A 388 7.27 34.57 1.06
C LEU A 388 7.32 35.34 -0.26
N THR A 389 8.12 36.41 -0.26
CA THR A 389 8.37 37.33 -1.37
C THR A 389 9.86 37.65 -1.44
N GLU A 390 10.32 38.21 -2.56
CA GLU A 390 11.73 38.58 -2.75
C GLU A 390 12.23 39.58 -1.69
N ASN A 391 11.35 40.46 -1.18
CA ASN A 391 11.70 41.44 -0.15
C ASN A 391 12.03 40.82 1.21
N ASP A 392 11.65 39.56 1.41
CA ASP A 392 11.94 38.84 2.65
C ASP A 392 13.39 38.34 2.70
N PHE A 393 14.10 38.37 1.57
CA PHE A 393 15.43 37.78 1.42
C PHE A 393 16.44 38.78 0.87
N HIS A 394 17.69 38.67 1.33
CA HIS A 394 18.82 39.43 0.83
C HIS A 394 19.73 38.55 -0.03
N CYS A 395 19.16 38.01 -1.11
CA CYS A 395 19.88 37.14 -2.02
C CYS A 395 20.95 37.90 -2.81
N THR A 396 22.10 37.27 -3.03
CA THR A 396 23.26 37.92 -3.67
C THR A 396 23.76 37.11 -4.87
N PRO A 397 24.09 37.77 -6.01
CA PRO A 397 24.70 37.10 -7.15
C PRO A 397 26.10 36.61 -6.79
N PRO A 398 26.68 35.68 -7.57
CA PRO A 398 28.00 35.14 -7.28
C PRO A 398 29.06 36.24 -7.28
N ASP A 399 29.89 36.25 -6.26
CA ASP A 399 31.09 37.06 -6.18
C ASP A 399 32.30 36.18 -5.91
N VAL A 400 33.31 36.25 -6.77
CA VAL A 400 34.46 35.35 -6.70
C VAL A 400 35.48 35.93 -5.73
N ILE A 401 35.81 35.17 -4.68
CA ILE A 401 36.77 35.55 -3.66
C ILE A 401 38.18 35.01 -3.93
N VAL A 402 38.27 33.88 -4.65
CA VAL A 402 39.55 33.31 -5.10
C VAL A 402 39.44 33.12 -6.59
N VAL A 403 40.24 33.89 -7.33
CA VAL A 403 40.36 33.79 -8.78
C VAL A 403 41.50 32.84 -9.14
N PRO A 404 41.38 32.08 -10.23
CA PRO A 404 42.47 31.25 -10.69
C PRO A 404 43.62 32.10 -11.21
N GLU A 405 44.84 31.75 -10.82
CA GLU A 405 46.04 32.47 -11.24
C GLU A 405 46.65 31.88 -12.52
N LYS A 406 47.37 32.72 -13.27
CA LYS A 406 48.21 32.25 -14.36
C LYS A 406 49.25 31.25 -13.82
N LYS A 407 49.29 30.05 -14.40
CA LYS A 407 50.28 29.02 -14.02
C LYS A 407 51.16 28.62 -15.18
N THR A 408 52.41 28.30 -14.86
CA THR A 408 53.34 27.63 -15.77
C THR A 408 53.73 26.31 -15.13
N VAL A 409 53.52 25.19 -15.83
CA VAL A 409 53.69 23.83 -15.30
C VAL A 409 54.54 23.01 -16.27
N LEU A 410 55.38 22.10 -15.78
CA LEU A 410 56.16 21.21 -16.63
C LEU A 410 55.33 20.01 -17.10
N VAL A 411 55.64 19.50 -18.29
CA VAL A 411 55.05 18.23 -18.77
C VAL A 411 55.28 17.12 -17.74
N GLY A 412 54.21 16.43 -17.37
CA GLY A 412 54.20 15.33 -16.39
C GLY A 412 53.92 15.75 -14.94
N GLU A 413 53.95 17.05 -14.62
CA GLU A 413 53.59 17.55 -13.29
C GLU A 413 52.07 17.65 -13.08
N GLU A 414 51.64 18.12 -11.91
CA GLU A 414 50.24 18.38 -11.57
C GLU A 414 49.90 19.86 -11.71
N LEU A 415 48.81 20.17 -12.41
CA LEU A 415 48.22 21.51 -12.42
C LEU A 415 47.13 21.59 -11.36
N GLN A 416 47.17 22.64 -10.54
CA GLN A 416 46.08 23.02 -9.64
C GLN A 416 45.61 24.45 -9.93
N LEU A 417 44.32 24.62 -10.19
CA LEU A 417 43.68 25.94 -10.30
C LEU A 417 42.57 26.04 -9.26
N SER A 418 42.72 26.95 -8.30
CA SER A 418 41.72 27.18 -7.27
C SER A 418 40.73 28.26 -7.70
N CYS A 419 39.45 28.04 -7.40
CA CYS A 419 38.42 29.04 -7.59
C CYS A 419 37.41 28.94 -6.46
N LYS A 420 37.07 30.06 -5.84
CA LYS A 420 36.05 30.11 -4.78
C LYS A 420 35.16 31.32 -4.99
N ALA A 421 33.87 31.13 -4.85
CA ALA A 421 32.89 32.20 -4.90
C ALA A 421 32.00 32.17 -3.67
N VAL A 422 31.46 33.34 -3.32
CA VAL A 422 30.40 33.53 -2.34
C VAL A 422 29.16 34.03 -3.06
N GLY A 423 28.02 33.89 -2.42
CA GLY A 423 26.72 34.28 -2.95
C GLY A 423 25.64 33.54 -2.18
N ASP A 424 24.42 34.05 -2.23
CA ASP A 424 23.25 33.41 -1.63
C ASP A 424 22.14 33.36 -2.67
N PRO A 425 21.79 32.18 -3.21
CA PRO A 425 22.29 30.85 -2.87
C PRO A 425 23.77 30.63 -3.20
N GLU A 426 24.37 29.66 -2.51
CA GLU A 426 25.77 29.26 -2.71
C GLU A 426 26.03 28.97 -4.20
N PRO A 427 26.98 29.67 -4.85
CA PRO A 427 27.21 29.50 -6.28
C PRO A 427 27.80 28.13 -6.64
N LEU A 428 27.27 27.50 -7.69
CA LEU A 428 27.89 26.34 -8.32
C LEU A 428 29.13 26.78 -9.11
N ILE A 429 30.27 26.13 -8.85
CA ILE A 429 31.51 26.35 -9.60
C ILE A 429 31.64 25.30 -10.70
N THR A 430 31.91 25.76 -11.93
CA THR A 430 32.19 24.93 -13.10
C THR A 430 33.46 25.41 -13.81
N TRP A 431 34.15 24.51 -14.50
CA TRP A 431 35.40 24.80 -15.20
C TRP A 431 35.26 24.55 -16.70
N ALA A 432 35.83 25.45 -17.49
CA ALA A 432 35.93 25.30 -18.94
C ALA A 432 37.38 25.57 -19.39
N LYS A 433 37.80 24.92 -20.48
CA LYS A 433 39.04 25.18 -21.20
C LYS A 433 38.69 25.58 -22.62
N ASP A 434 39.21 26.72 -23.07
CA ASP A 434 38.97 27.26 -24.41
C ASP A 434 37.45 27.31 -24.74
N ASP A 435 36.66 27.77 -23.77
CA ASP A 435 35.18 27.86 -23.78
C ASP A 435 34.39 26.55 -23.83
N ILE A 436 35.05 25.41 -23.68
CA ILE A 436 34.43 24.08 -23.59
C ILE A 436 34.48 23.59 -22.15
N TYR A 437 33.34 23.22 -21.56
CA TYR A 437 33.30 22.66 -20.21
C TYR A 437 34.13 21.39 -20.12
N LEU A 438 34.91 21.26 -19.06
CA LEU A 438 35.78 20.12 -18.86
C LEU A 438 34.97 18.87 -18.53
N GLU A 439 35.28 17.77 -19.22
CA GLU A 439 34.84 16.43 -18.84
C GLU A 439 35.69 15.93 -17.68
N LEU A 440 35.04 15.59 -16.56
CA LEU A 440 35.71 15.08 -15.37
C LEU A 440 36.03 13.58 -15.53
N GLY A 441 37.18 13.15 -15.02
CA GLY A 441 37.64 11.77 -15.11
C GLY A 441 38.78 11.47 -14.14
N GLN A 442 39.56 10.41 -14.39
CA GLN A 442 40.67 10.07 -13.49
C GLN A 442 41.78 11.12 -13.48
N ARG A 443 42.06 11.74 -14.64
CA ARG A 443 43.15 12.71 -14.82
C ARG A 443 42.74 14.16 -14.50
N VAL A 444 41.50 14.54 -14.80
CA VAL A 444 40.93 15.88 -14.60
C VAL A 444 39.84 15.79 -13.54
N GLN A 445 40.08 16.36 -12.36
CA GLN A 445 39.21 16.26 -11.20
C GLN A 445 38.91 17.63 -10.62
N VAL A 446 37.74 17.79 -10.00
CA VAL A 446 37.41 18.98 -9.20
C VAL A 446 37.15 18.52 -7.77
N PHE A 447 37.91 19.08 -6.83
CA PHE A 447 37.80 18.76 -5.41
C PHE A 447 36.61 19.46 -4.75
N GLN A 448 36.21 19.03 -3.55
CA GLN A 448 35.11 19.63 -2.78
C GLN A 448 35.30 21.13 -2.51
N ASN A 449 36.54 21.62 -2.52
CA ASN A 449 36.85 23.05 -2.38
C ASN A 449 36.84 23.82 -3.72
N ASN A 450 36.26 23.22 -4.76
CA ASN A 450 36.16 23.73 -6.13
C ASN A 450 37.50 23.93 -6.87
N THR A 451 38.59 23.35 -6.38
CA THR A 451 39.90 23.36 -7.06
C THR A 451 39.94 22.33 -8.18
N LEU A 452 40.28 22.78 -9.39
CA LEU A 452 40.55 21.93 -10.55
C LEU A 452 41.97 21.36 -10.43
N ILE A 453 42.09 20.04 -10.57
CA ILE A 453 43.35 19.31 -10.61
C ILE A 453 43.46 18.57 -11.95
N ILE A 454 44.57 18.76 -12.64
CA ILE A 454 44.95 17.95 -13.80
C ILE A 454 46.27 17.24 -13.48
N SER A 455 46.22 15.93 -13.33
CA SER A 455 47.39 15.10 -13.08
C SER A 455 48.15 14.81 -14.37
N LYS A 456 49.48 14.66 -14.31
CA LYS A 456 50.34 14.31 -15.45
C LYS A 456 50.06 15.17 -16.68
N VAL A 457 50.31 16.47 -16.53
CA VAL A 457 49.95 17.49 -17.51
C VAL A 457 50.68 17.26 -18.84
N GLU A 458 49.95 17.38 -19.95
CA GLU A 458 50.44 17.26 -21.32
C GLU A 458 50.52 18.63 -21.99
N ARG A 459 51.26 18.76 -23.10
CA ARG A 459 51.37 20.05 -23.84
C ARG A 459 50.00 20.57 -24.31
N THR A 460 49.08 19.68 -24.61
CA THR A 460 47.70 19.96 -25.05
C THR A 460 46.81 20.54 -23.94
N ASP A 461 47.19 20.37 -22.67
CA ASP A 461 46.48 20.96 -21.53
C ASP A 461 46.77 22.46 -21.40
N GLY A 462 47.75 23.01 -22.13
CA GLY A 462 47.96 24.45 -22.23
C GLY A 462 46.75 25.14 -22.88
N GLY A 463 46.43 26.34 -22.40
CA GLY A 463 45.29 27.11 -22.91
C GLY A 463 44.69 28.05 -21.88
N GLN A 464 43.54 28.62 -22.24
CA GLN A 464 42.79 29.52 -21.37
C GLN A 464 41.76 28.72 -20.58
N TYR A 465 41.94 28.67 -19.27
CA TYR A 465 40.99 28.08 -18.35
C TYR A 465 40.06 29.16 -17.84
N LYS A 466 38.79 28.83 -17.68
CA LYS A 466 37.75 29.71 -17.16
C LYS A 466 37.06 29.03 -16.00
N CYS A 467 37.16 29.63 -14.82
CA CYS A 467 36.28 29.29 -13.72
C CYS A 467 34.98 30.07 -13.89
N VAL A 468 33.84 29.40 -13.76
CA VAL A 468 32.51 30.01 -13.85
C VAL A 468 31.74 29.72 -12.56
N ALA A 469 31.46 30.78 -11.80
CA ALA A 469 30.58 30.75 -10.64
C ALA A 469 29.18 31.20 -11.03
N SER A 470 28.16 30.40 -10.72
CA SER A 470 26.77 30.71 -11.08
C SER A 470 25.77 30.37 -9.98
N ASN A 471 24.83 31.27 -9.74
CA ASN A 471 23.56 31.00 -9.07
C ASN A 471 22.42 31.61 -9.91
N TYR A 472 21.18 31.62 -9.40
CA TYR A 472 20.04 32.11 -10.19
C TYR A 472 20.03 33.62 -10.46
N LEU A 473 20.76 34.41 -9.65
CA LEU A 473 20.84 35.86 -9.79
C LEU A 473 21.90 36.28 -10.81
N GLY A 474 22.79 35.38 -11.20
CA GLY A 474 23.78 35.67 -12.23
C GLY A 474 24.94 34.71 -12.29
N ARG A 475 25.90 35.09 -13.12
CA ARG A 475 27.13 34.33 -13.38
C ARG A 475 28.30 35.29 -13.38
N LYS A 476 29.41 34.89 -12.74
CA LYS A 476 30.72 35.53 -12.89
C LYS A 476 31.74 34.51 -13.36
N SER A 477 32.68 34.94 -14.18
CA SER A 477 33.73 34.07 -14.71
C SER A 477 35.07 34.78 -14.70
N PHE A 478 36.13 33.99 -14.48
CA PHE A 478 37.50 34.48 -14.43
C PHE A 478 38.42 33.53 -15.17
N ASP A 479 39.31 34.12 -15.96
CA ASP A 479 40.22 33.39 -16.81
C ASP A 479 41.60 33.26 -16.17
N ALA A 480 42.22 32.10 -16.37
CA ALA A 480 43.60 31.80 -16.02
C ALA A 480 44.31 31.21 -17.24
N MET A 481 45.42 31.83 -17.63
CA MET A 481 46.28 31.28 -18.67
C MET A 481 47.18 30.20 -18.08
N VAL A 482 47.19 29.02 -18.71
CA VAL A 482 48.08 27.92 -18.33
C VAL A 482 49.10 27.67 -19.44
N ASN A 483 50.37 27.83 -19.09
CA ASN A 483 51.49 27.58 -19.97
C ASN A 483 52.15 26.24 -19.62
N ILE A 484 52.34 25.37 -20.60
CA ILE A 484 53.01 24.08 -20.39
C ILE A 484 54.41 24.13 -21.00
N ASN A 485 55.42 24.01 -20.13
CA ASN A 485 56.81 23.97 -20.55
C ASN A 485 57.26 22.52 -20.71
N GLY A 486 57.91 22.22 -21.83
CA GLY A 486 58.66 20.97 -21.98
C GLY A 486 60.05 21.11 -21.37
N LEU A 487 60.56 20.04 -20.76
CA LEU A 487 62.02 19.88 -20.70
C LEU A 487 62.52 19.90 -22.15
N ALA A 488 63.56 20.70 -22.43
CA ALA A 488 64.24 20.62 -23.72
C ALA A 488 64.71 19.17 -23.89
N GLU A 489 64.16 18.46 -24.85
CA GLU A 489 64.76 17.21 -25.32
C GLU A 489 66.09 17.62 -25.94
N ASN A 490 67.18 17.35 -25.22
CA ASN A 490 68.50 17.31 -25.82
C ASN A 490 68.44 16.20 -26.87
N GLY A 491 68.50 16.62 -28.14
CA GLY A 491 68.42 15.75 -29.32
C GLY A 491 69.60 14.84 -29.51
#